data_AF-D3SEW6-F1
#
_entry.id   AF-D3SEW6-F1
#
_cell.length_a   1.000
_cell.length_b   1.000
_cell.length_c   1.000
_cell.angle_alpha   90.00
_cell.angle_beta   90.00
_cell.angle_gamma   90.00
#
_symmetry.space_group_name_H-M   'P 1'
#
loop_
_entity.id
_entity.type
_entity.pdbx_description
1 polymer ?
#
loop_
_entity_poly.entity_id
_entity_poly.type
_entity_poly.pdbx_seq_one_letter_code
_entity_poly.pdbx_strand_id
1 'polypeptide(L)'
;MGKVVTLGTSTLQPWAERLAQAVAAHVRPDTGLWDPVEQAPSPADHYGQTSATLALYLQGGPEIEQWDWPLRAWLARCGRRAGHAPFNRLLLLLLRERVIAGIQPVTPALETMLDEALQRCHPSRRYPSNNWTLLAQLCRLIEARPGRPRNHAAARLAALLERWTTASGGFIDYPARPGPRGVATPMAYHHKALLIASIALCYTPTPALATLTQRLYGWVALTWDGGEYAGGLGRSTHSLFGDACLVGSLDLLGLAGTQQTDAPAGQMLGGVLRRWERQRRTDGLLDLTPADRASVPTPGNRPAGWDDYMHLSVYNAWAAAILAWASDRRRREGTPDIVEGLQWAGGRTEACQQDLQAGVLCARAGPDLCALISTRGQAPQAFSRDVAELRYAGGQPFHIRHRDRILCPPAVRVEAEALLRHPALAGWVPLFRIGDQLWALADFRSVTVDTLGAAVRVRLEDGHAVPLLRAATRTLWRRGLAALDWRWFGGTIGRGDALRRPRSSALFGRITFWLDPAGPTLRQEVALECRGAAPVDYLNPGGHALVVDNSPTVRRFQQQDPVTGQWTEVLFPVSGRSIVQVPLPSTIPGRGCALPPKPLPPGPYAHRLTLGWGD
;
A
#
# COMPACT_ATOMS: atom_id res chain seq x y z
N MET A 1 3.08 37.80 29.86
CA MET A 1 4.16 36.78 29.91
C MET A 1 3.87 35.76 28.83
N GLY A 2 4.59 35.85 27.69
CA GLY A 2 4.41 34.91 26.59
C GLY A 2 4.98 33.54 26.98
N LYS A 3 4.19 32.48 26.80
CA LYS A 3 4.70 31.11 26.82
C LYS A 3 5.74 31.01 25.70
N VAL A 4 7.00 30.84 26.06
CA VAL A 4 8.02 30.35 25.15
C VAL A 4 7.60 28.92 24.82
N VAL A 5 6.94 28.74 23.67
CA VAL A 5 6.69 27.41 23.11
C VAL A 5 8.06 26.88 22.70
N THR A 6 8.59 25.93 23.46
CA THR A 6 9.76 25.16 23.06
C THR A 6 9.37 24.42 21.78
N LEU A 7 9.78 24.93 20.62
CA LEU A 7 9.60 24.26 19.34
C LEU A 7 10.41 22.95 19.41
N GLY A 8 9.72 21.83 19.64
CA GLY A 8 10.35 20.52 19.67
C GLY A 8 11.04 20.25 18.32
N THR A 9 12.33 19.92 18.36
CA THR A 9 13.07 19.52 17.16
C THR A 9 12.48 18.23 16.59
N SER A 10 12.02 18.27 15.34
CA SER A 10 11.52 17.09 14.63
C SER A 10 12.64 16.07 14.47
N THR A 11 12.35 14.81 14.77
CA THR A 11 13.29 13.69 14.60
C THR A 11 13.57 13.36 13.11
N LEU A 12 12.83 14.01 12.20
CA LEU A 12 12.91 13.77 10.76
C LEU A 12 13.90 14.67 10.02
N GLN A 13 14.30 15.79 10.60
CA GLN A 13 15.20 16.74 9.94
C GLN A 13 16.50 16.06 9.43
N PRO A 14 17.19 15.20 10.22
CA PRO A 14 18.38 14.50 9.74
C PRO A 14 18.10 13.50 8.60
N TRP A 15 16.88 12.97 8.51
CA TRP A 15 16.47 12.11 7.41
C TRP A 15 16.17 12.91 6.14
N ALA A 16 15.47 14.04 6.28
CA ALA A 16 15.20 14.96 5.18
C ALA A 16 16.50 15.45 4.53
N GLU A 17 17.48 15.87 5.34
CA GLU A 17 18.79 16.34 4.88
C GLU A 17 19.58 15.25 4.16
N ARG A 18 19.70 14.05 4.77
CA ARG A 18 20.43 12.94 4.15
C ARG A 18 19.82 12.50 2.82
N LEU A 19 18.49 12.41 2.75
CA LEU A 19 17.80 12.04 1.51
C LEU A 19 17.92 13.13 0.44
N ALA A 20 17.82 14.41 0.81
CA ALA A 20 18.02 15.51 -0.14
C ALA A 20 19.45 15.55 -0.68
N GLN A 21 20.46 15.30 0.16
CA GLN A 21 21.87 15.15 -0.27
C GLN A 21 22.06 13.96 -1.23
N ALA A 22 21.46 12.80 -0.92
CA ALA A 22 21.51 11.65 -1.81
C ALA A 22 20.84 11.97 -3.16
N VAL A 23 19.67 12.62 -3.15
CA VAL A 23 19.00 13.08 -4.37
C VAL A 23 19.88 14.06 -5.16
N ALA A 24 20.54 15.01 -4.49
CA ALA A 24 21.46 15.97 -5.12
C ALA A 24 22.59 15.27 -5.88
N ALA A 25 23.17 14.21 -5.30
CA ALA A 25 24.22 13.42 -5.94
C ALA A 25 23.77 12.72 -7.24
N HIS A 26 22.47 12.60 -7.47
CA HIS A 26 21.87 12.04 -8.67
C HIS A 26 21.24 13.08 -9.61
N VAL A 27 21.40 14.37 -9.33
CA VAL A 27 20.99 15.45 -10.23
C VAL A 27 22.17 15.85 -11.11
N ARG A 28 21.93 15.95 -12.42
CA ARG A 28 22.93 16.32 -13.43
C ARG A 28 22.50 17.59 -14.18
N PRO A 29 23.44 18.44 -14.63
CA PRO A 29 23.13 19.53 -15.54
C PRO A 29 22.38 19.01 -16.77
N ASP A 30 21.39 19.78 -17.25
CA ASP A 30 20.52 19.54 -18.42
C ASP A 30 19.63 18.28 -18.40
N THR A 31 20.02 17.25 -17.66
CA THR A 31 19.29 15.98 -17.54
C THR A 31 18.32 15.99 -16.36
N GLY A 32 18.63 16.78 -15.33
CA GLY A 32 17.91 16.77 -14.07
C GLY A 32 18.21 15.50 -13.28
N LEU A 33 17.19 14.96 -12.61
CA LEU A 33 17.27 13.74 -11.83
C LEU A 33 17.56 12.51 -12.71
N TRP A 34 18.54 11.71 -12.30
CA TRP A 34 18.96 10.45 -12.91
C TRP A 34 18.51 9.25 -12.07
N ASP A 35 18.07 8.18 -12.72
CA ASP A 35 17.75 6.90 -12.08
C ASP A 35 18.93 5.93 -12.20
N PRO A 36 19.61 5.55 -11.10
CA PRO A 36 20.76 4.66 -11.17
C PRO A 36 20.39 3.19 -11.38
N VAL A 37 19.12 2.78 -11.21
CA VAL A 37 18.68 1.41 -11.53
C VAL A 37 18.36 1.29 -13.00
N GLU A 38 17.62 2.27 -13.55
CA GLU A 38 17.28 2.29 -14.97
C GLU A 38 18.41 2.82 -15.85
N GLN A 39 19.46 3.41 -15.25
CA GLN A 39 20.59 4.04 -15.97
C GLN A 39 20.11 5.03 -17.04
N ALA A 40 19.09 5.80 -16.68
CA ALA A 40 18.43 6.75 -17.54
C ALA A 40 17.96 7.98 -16.76
N PRO A 41 17.64 9.10 -17.44
CA PRO A 41 16.97 10.22 -16.79
C PRO A 41 15.64 9.76 -16.20
N SER A 42 15.27 10.26 -15.00
CA SER A 42 13.97 9.94 -14.41
C SER A 42 12.84 10.27 -15.40
N PRO A 43 11.75 9.48 -15.46
CA PRO A 43 10.70 9.67 -16.47
C PRO A 43 10.09 11.08 -16.43
N ALA A 44 9.98 11.71 -17.61
CA ALA A 44 9.55 13.11 -17.75
C ALA A 44 8.07 13.34 -17.42
N ASP A 45 7.26 12.29 -17.52
CA ASP A 45 5.83 12.28 -17.25
C ASP A 45 5.49 11.86 -15.80
N HIS A 46 6.52 11.71 -14.95
CA HIS A 46 6.40 11.44 -13.53
C HIS A 46 6.67 12.71 -12.70
N TYR A 47 6.66 12.56 -11.37
CA TYR A 47 6.87 13.64 -10.40
C TYR A 47 8.26 13.66 -9.75
N GLY A 48 9.21 12.85 -10.21
CA GLY A 48 10.55 12.80 -9.63
C GLY A 48 11.32 14.12 -9.75
N GLN A 49 11.26 14.75 -10.93
CA GLN A 49 11.98 16.01 -11.18
C GLN A 49 11.46 17.18 -10.33
N THR A 50 10.14 17.35 -10.23
CA THR A 50 9.52 18.40 -9.39
C THR A 50 9.71 18.10 -7.90
N SER A 51 9.73 16.83 -7.50
CA SER A 51 10.09 16.44 -6.13
C SER A 51 11.54 16.79 -5.80
N ALA A 52 12.50 16.44 -6.68
CA ALA A 52 13.91 16.78 -6.48
C ALA A 52 14.11 18.30 -6.39
N THR A 53 13.46 19.07 -7.27
CA THR A 53 13.46 20.55 -7.22
C THR A 53 13.04 21.07 -5.83
N LEU A 54 11.89 20.59 -5.31
CA LEU A 54 11.38 21.02 -4.01
C LEU A 54 12.34 20.63 -2.86
N ALA A 55 12.84 19.39 -2.86
CA ALA A 55 13.75 18.90 -1.84
C ALA A 55 15.05 19.74 -1.77
N LEU A 56 15.68 19.98 -2.93
CA LEU A 56 16.93 20.74 -3.02
C LEU A 56 16.73 22.21 -2.67
N TYR A 57 15.64 22.84 -3.12
CA TYR A 57 15.32 24.22 -2.77
C TYR A 57 15.11 24.38 -1.26
N LEU A 58 14.44 23.43 -0.61
CA LEU A 58 14.23 23.46 0.85
C LEU A 58 15.52 23.22 1.65
N GLN A 59 16.49 22.50 1.08
CA GLN A 59 17.74 22.17 1.76
C GLN A 59 18.72 23.36 1.81
N GLY A 60 18.89 24.10 0.72
CA GLY A 60 19.85 25.22 0.70
C GLY A 60 19.41 26.46 -0.04
N GLY A 61 18.12 26.56 -0.36
CA GLY A 61 17.54 27.78 -0.90
C GLY A 61 18.03 28.13 -2.32
N PRO A 62 17.82 29.38 -2.75
CA PRO A 62 18.15 29.82 -4.10
C PRO A 62 19.66 29.88 -4.39
N GLU A 63 20.51 29.81 -3.36
CA GLU A 63 21.97 29.88 -3.49
C GLU A 63 22.59 28.57 -4.02
N ILE A 64 21.88 27.44 -3.91
CA ILE A 64 22.33 26.17 -4.50
C ILE A 64 21.95 26.13 -5.98
N GLU A 65 22.89 26.36 -6.88
CA GLU A 65 22.63 26.32 -8.35
C GLU A 65 21.89 25.05 -8.81
N GLN A 66 22.17 23.91 -8.16
CA GLN A 66 21.60 22.60 -8.53
C GLN A 66 20.08 22.48 -8.34
N TRP A 67 19.44 23.34 -7.53
CA TRP A 67 18.02 23.12 -7.19
C TRP A 67 17.10 23.26 -8.41
N ASP A 68 17.46 24.09 -9.40
CA ASP A 68 16.61 24.39 -10.56
C ASP A 68 16.86 23.47 -11.77
N TRP A 69 17.98 22.72 -11.79
CA TRP A 69 18.32 21.79 -12.88
C TRP A 69 17.21 20.76 -13.14
N PRO A 70 16.62 20.09 -12.13
CA PRO A 70 15.52 19.16 -12.34
C PRO A 70 14.27 19.83 -12.95
N LEU A 71 13.95 21.05 -12.50
CA LEU A 71 12.78 21.78 -13.00
C LEU A 71 12.95 22.18 -14.47
N ARG A 72 14.13 22.67 -14.85
CA ARG A 72 14.48 23.00 -16.24
C ARG A 72 14.43 21.77 -17.13
N ALA A 73 15.05 20.67 -16.70
CA ALA A 73 15.02 19.40 -17.44
C ALA A 73 13.60 18.83 -17.58
N TRP A 74 12.75 19.03 -16.58
CA TRP A 74 11.35 18.66 -16.66
C TRP A 74 10.59 19.54 -17.67
N LEU A 75 10.74 20.86 -17.61
CA LEU A 75 10.14 21.79 -18.59
C LEU A 75 10.63 21.52 -20.03
N ALA A 76 11.86 21.08 -20.22
CA ALA A 76 12.35 20.72 -21.55
C ALA A 76 11.64 19.48 -22.12
N ARG A 77 11.18 18.54 -21.27
CA ARG A 77 10.72 17.20 -21.70
C ARG A 77 9.23 16.91 -21.48
N CYS A 78 8.55 17.55 -20.54
CA CYS A 78 7.19 17.18 -20.11
C CYS A 78 6.07 17.56 -21.11
N GLY A 79 6.43 18.11 -22.27
CA GLY A 79 5.49 18.57 -23.29
C GLY A 79 4.52 19.64 -22.78
N ARG A 80 3.38 19.80 -23.48
CA ARG A 80 2.33 20.77 -23.11
C ARG A 80 1.42 20.29 -21.97
N ARG A 81 1.41 18.99 -21.67
CA ARG A 81 0.59 18.40 -20.62
C ARG A 81 1.40 17.36 -19.87
N ALA A 82 1.66 17.64 -18.61
CA ALA A 82 2.39 16.72 -17.76
C ALA A 82 1.59 15.45 -17.45
N GLY A 83 2.26 14.30 -17.50
CA GLY A 83 1.81 13.12 -16.77
C GLY A 83 1.81 13.38 -15.26
N HIS A 84 1.09 12.56 -14.51
CA HIS A 84 0.99 12.68 -13.06
C HIS A 84 0.63 14.10 -12.56
N ALA A 85 -0.15 14.87 -13.34
CA ALA A 85 -0.32 16.31 -13.16
C ALA A 85 -0.65 16.76 -11.71
N PRO A 86 -1.54 16.09 -10.94
CA PRO A 86 -1.78 16.48 -9.54
C PRO A 86 -0.56 16.37 -8.62
N PHE A 87 0.34 15.40 -8.84
CA PHE A 87 1.56 15.27 -8.06
C PHE A 87 2.53 16.41 -8.37
N ASN A 88 2.82 16.61 -9.67
CA ASN A 88 3.66 17.72 -10.13
C ASN A 88 3.10 19.07 -9.65
N ARG A 89 1.78 19.29 -9.77
CA ARG A 89 1.12 20.52 -9.33
C ARG A 89 1.26 20.74 -7.82
N LEU A 90 1.04 19.72 -6.99
CA LEU A 90 1.23 19.85 -5.54
C LEU A 90 2.65 20.32 -5.24
N LEU A 91 3.67 19.62 -5.77
CA LEU A 91 5.07 19.92 -5.49
C LEU A 91 5.47 21.35 -5.91
N LEU A 92 4.98 21.81 -7.08
CA LEU A 92 5.19 23.17 -7.56
C LEU A 92 4.47 24.22 -6.70
N LEU A 93 3.28 23.92 -6.17
CA LEU A 93 2.57 24.81 -5.26
C LEU A 93 3.29 24.93 -3.91
N LEU A 94 3.81 23.83 -3.38
CA LEU A 94 4.61 23.82 -2.15
C LEU A 94 5.93 24.58 -2.34
N LEU A 95 6.58 24.42 -3.51
CA LEU A 95 7.76 25.19 -3.88
C LEU A 95 7.44 26.69 -3.96
N ARG A 96 6.36 27.06 -4.65
CA ARG A 96 5.92 28.46 -4.75
C ARG A 96 5.62 29.08 -3.39
N GLU A 97 4.93 28.35 -2.49
CA GLU A 97 4.73 28.80 -1.10
C GLU A 97 6.08 29.14 -0.45
N ARG A 98 7.04 28.23 -0.54
CA ARG A 98 8.34 28.41 0.12
C ARG A 98 9.15 29.56 -0.48
N VAL A 99 9.09 29.75 -1.79
CA VAL A 99 9.72 30.86 -2.51
C VAL A 99 9.14 32.19 -2.03
N ILE A 100 7.81 32.31 -1.95
CA ILE A 100 7.12 33.54 -1.51
C ILE A 100 7.37 33.82 -0.02
N ALA A 101 7.38 32.78 0.82
CA ALA A 101 7.66 32.91 2.25
C ALA A 101 9.16 33.09 2.58
N GLY A 102 10.04 33.04 1.57
CA GLY A 102 11.48 33.21 1.74
C GLY A 102 11.86 34.64 2.09
N ILE A 103 13.07 34.80 2.66
CA ILE A 103 13.64 36.12 2.98
C ILE A 103 14.19 36.79 1.72
N GLN A 104 14.56 36.01 0.70
CA GLN A 104 15.06 36.54 -0.56
C GLN A 104 13.92 36.96 -1.50
N PRO A 105 14.06 38.08 -2.22
CA PRO A 105 13.07 38.53 -3.18
C PRO A 105 12.93 37.54 -4.35
N VAL A 106 11.69 37.26 -4.74
CA VAL A 106 11.39 36.39 -5.88
C VAL A 106 11.82 37.07 -7.16
N THR A 107 12.70 36.43 -7.94
CA THR A 107 13.12 36.98 -9.23
C THR A 107 12.02 36.78 -10.29
N PRO A 108 11.84 37.73 -11.24
CA PRO A 108 10.84 37.57 -12.31
C PRO A 108 11.04 36.30 -13.15
N ALA A 109 12.28 35.87 -13.34
CA ALA A 109 12.61 34.64 -14.07
C ALA A 109 12.10 33.39 -13.33
N LEU A 110 12.26 33.35 -12.00
CA LEU A 110 11.74 32.26 -11.17
C LEU A 110 10.22 32.22 -11.18
N GLU A 111 9.57 33.37 -11.03
CA GLU A 111 8.11 33.46 -11.07
C GLU A 111 7.56 32.96 -12.41
N THR A 112 8.17 33.41 -13.52
CA THR A 112 7.82 32.98 -14.89
C THR A 112 7.98 31.46 -15.07
N MET A 113 9.10 30.90 -14.60
CA MET A 113 9.35 29.46 -14.67
C MET A 113 8.33 28.64 -13.88
N LEU A 114 7.95 29.10 -12.68
CA LEU A 114 6.92 28.45 -11.85
C LEU A 114 5.53 28.57 -12.49
N ASP A 115 5.20 29.71 -13.09
CA ASP A 115 3.93 29.90 -13.79
C ASP A 115 3.83 28.96 -14.99
N GLU A 116 4.89 28.87 -15.80
CA GLU A 116 4.95 27.95 -16.92
C GLU A 116 4.79 26.49 -16.45
N ALA A 117 5.50 26.10 -15.39
CA ALA A 117 5.43 24.75 -14.84
C ALA A 117 4.02 24.40 -14.34
N LEU A 118 3.37 25.33 -13.61
CA LEU A 118 2.01 25.16 -13.14
C LEU A 118 0.99 25.13 -14.29
N GLN A 119 1.20 25.89 -15.36
CA GLN A 119 0.34 25.85 -16.54
C GLN A 119 0.36 24.46 -17.20
N ARG A 120 1.51 23.78 -17.24
CA ARG A 120 1.61 22.41 -17.82
C ARG A 120 0.92 21.33 -16.97
N CYS A 121 0.58 21.62 -15.72
CA CYS A 121 -0.02 20.68 -14.76
C CYS A 121 -1.52 20.86 -14.56
N HIS A 122 -2.32 20.85 -15.63
CA HIS A 122 -3.76 21.07 -15.54
C HIS A 122 -4.51 19.92 -14.83
N PRO A 123 -5.33 20.21 -13.80
CA PRO A 123 -6.20 19.20 -13.21
C PRO A 123 -7.22 18.69 -14.22
N SER A 124 -7.21 17.38 -14.47
CA SER A 124 -8.23 16.71 -15.29
C SER A 124 -9.60 16.73 -14.62
N ARG A 125 -10.66 16.68 -15.45
CA ARG A 125 -12.06 16.58 -14.98
C ARG A 125 -12.37 15.22 -14.34
N ARG A 126 -11.66 14.17 -14.76
CA ARG A 126 -11.85 12.79 -14.31
C ARG A 126 -10.49 12.16 -14.07
N TYR A 127 -10.41 11.32 -13.04
CA TYR A 127 -9.24 10.54 -12.71
C TYR A 127 -9.61 9.06 -12.56
N PRO A 128 -8.66 8.13 -12.73
CA PRO A 128 -8.93 6.71 -12.70
C PRO A 128 -9.31 6.18 -11.30
N SER A 129 -8.96 6.90 -10.23
CA SER A 129 -9.29 6.52 -8.86
C SER A 129 -9.45 7.72 -7.92
N ASN A 130 -9.92 7.45 -6.71
CA ASN A 130 -10.27 8.48 -5.73
C ASN A 130 -9.04 9.21 -5.19
N ASN A 131 -7.89 8.53 -5.01
CA ASN A 131 -6.66 9.16 -4.48
C ASN A 131 -6.11 10.27 -5.39
N TRP A 132 -6.30 10.14 -6.70
CA TRP A 132 -5.94 11.17 -7.67
C TRP A 132 -6.89 12.37 -7.59
N THR A 133 -8.18 12.09 -7.43
CA THR A 133 -9.20 13.13 -7.28
C THR A 133 -8.99 13.93 -6.00
N LEU A 134 -8.65 13.27 -4.89
CA LEU A 134 -8.29 13.94 -3.63
C LEU A 134 -7.09 14.86 -3.79
N LEU A 135 -6.00 14.38 -4.40
CA LEU A 135 -4.80 15.19 -4.61
C LEU A 135 -5.08 16.42 -5.49
N ALA A 136 -5.87 16.24 -6.55
CA ALA A 136 -6.30 17.36 -7.39
C ALA A 136 -7.17 18.37 -6.63
N GLN A 137 -8.01 17.91 -5.69
CA GLN A 137 -8.82 18.80 -4.85
C GLN A 137 -7.96 19.52 -3.79
N LEU A 138 -6.91 18.89 -3.27
CA LEU A 138 -5.92 19.55 -2.42
C LEU A 138 -5.21 20.69 -3.16
N CYS A 139 -4.77 20.46 -4.40
CA CYS A 139 -4.16 21.54 -5.19
C CYS A 139 -5.10 22.75 -5.32
N ARG A 140 -6.40 22.51 -5.58
CA ARG A 140 -7.42 23.58 -5.64
C ARG A 140 -7.62 24.30 -4.31
N LEU A 141 -7.44 23.61 -3.18
CA LEU A 141 -7.50 24.22 -1.85
C LEU A 141 -6.33 25.18 -1.64
N ILE A 142 -5.12 24.76 -1.96
CA ILE A 142 -3.89 25.55 -1.81
C ILE A 142 -3.96 26.82 -2.68
N GLU A 143 -4.47 26.67 -3.90
CA GLU A 143 -4.64 27.78 -4.86
C GLU A 143 -5.77 28.74 -4.52
N ALA A 144 -6.73 28.32 -3.70
CA ALA A 144 -7.87 29.14 -3.37
C ALA A 144 -7.46 30.34 -2.51
N ARG A 145 -7.94 31.53 -2.91
CA ARG A 145 -7.74 32.76 -2.15
C ARG A 145 -8.29 32.61 -0.72
N PRO A 146 -7.63 33.19 0.30
CA PRO A 146 -8.11 33.17 1.68
C PRO A 146 -9.58 33.62 1.81
N GLY A 147 -10.27 33.09 2.83
CA GLY A 147 -11.69 33.37 3.07
C GLY A 147 -12.63 32.37 2.39
N ARG A 148 -13.77 32.87 1.87
CA ARG A 148 -14.87 32.04 1.35
C ARG A 148 -14.44 31.01 0.26
N PRO A 149 -13.60 31.36 -0.74
CA PRO A 149 -13.18 30.40 -1.75
C PRO A 149 -12.40 29.21 -1.16
N ARG A 150 -11.46 29.48 -0.26
CA ARG A 150 -10.66 28.45 0.42
C ARG A 150 -11.50 27.58 1.34
N ASN A 151 -12.41 28.18 2.12
CA ASN A 151 -13.34 27.44 2.96
C ASN A 151 -14.23 26.51 2.12
N HIS A 152 -14.69 26.95 0.95
CA HIS A 152 -15.47 26.11 0.04
C HIS A 152 -14.63 24.95 -0.53
N ALA A 153 -13.38 25.20 -0.92
CA ALA A 153 -12.47 24.14 -1.39
C ALA A 153 -12.17 23.11 -0.28
N ALA A 154 -12.04 23.55 0.97
CA ALA A 154 -11.83 22.70 2.15
C ALA A 154 -13.08 21.83 2.41
N ALA A 155 -14.27 22.44 2.40
CA ALA A 155 -15.53 21.71 2.56
C ALA A 155 -15.72 20.66 1.45
N ARG A 156 -15.34 20.97 0.20
CA ARG A 156 -15.37 19.98 -0.89
C ARG A 156 -14.39 18.84 -0.68
N LEU A 157 -13.18 19.12 -0.18
CA LEU A 157 -12.21 18.08 0.17
C LEU A 157 -12.74 17.18 1.30
N ALA A 158 -13.27 17.78 2.36
CA ALA A 158 -13.89 17.06 3.48
C ALA A 158 -15.05 16.17 3.01
N ALA A 159 -15.91 16.65 2.12
CA ALA A 159 -17.01 15.86 1.56
C ALA A 159 -16.53 14.66 0.71
N LEU A 160 -15.40 14.80 0.00
CA LEU A 160 -14.79 13.67 -0.73
C LEU A 160 -14.19 12.65 0.24
N LEU A 161 -13.46 13.10 1.26
CA LEU A 161 -12.90 12.25 2.30
C LEU A 161 -14.00 11.50 3.06
N GLU A 162 -15.08 12.18 3.46
CA GLU A 162 -16.20 11.56 4.17
C GLU A 162 -16.84 10.46 3.33
N ARG A 163 -17.05 10.71 2.03
CA ARG A 163 -17.60 9.71 1.10
C ARG A 163 -16.68 8.49 0.92
N TRP A 164 -15.37 8.71 0.95
CA TRP A 164 -14.37 7.71 0.61
C TRP A 164 -13.59 7.22 1.83
N THR A 165 -14.19 7.27 3.00
CA THR A 165 -13.61 6.73 4.23
C THR A 165 -14.63 5.78 4.85
N THR A 166 -14.21 4.55 5.19
CA THR A 166 -15.07 3.61 5.91
C THR A 166 -15.42 4.15 7.30
N ALA A 167 -16.42 3.58 7.96
CA ALA A 167 -16.74 3.94 9.35
C ALA A 167 -15.53 3.78 10.28
N SER A 168 -14.67 2.78 10.03
CA SER A 168 -13.44 2.53 10.80
C SER A 168 -12.24 3.37 10.37
N GLY A 169 -12.36 4.19 9.31
CA GLY A 169 -11.30 5.09 8.85
C GLY A 169 -10.49 4.64 7.64
N GLY A 170 -10.80 3.49 7.04
CA GLY A 170 -10.12 2.99 5.86
C GLY A 170 -10.41 3.86 4.64
N PHE A 171 -9.38 4.31 3.93
CA PHE A 171 -9.56 5.11 2.72
C PHE A 171 -9.95 4.22 1.53
N ILE A 172 -11.09 4.51 0.91
CA ILE A 172 -11.65 3.82 -0.24
C ILE A 172 -11.13 4.48 -1.51
N ASP A 173 -10.10 3.89 -2.12
CA ASP A 173 -9.58 4.39 -3.40
C ASP A 173 -10.48 4.03 -4.59
N TYR A 174 -11.24 2.93 -4.48
CA TYR A 174 -12.20 2.49 -5.48
C TYR A 174 -13.33 1.66 -4.82
N PRO A 175 -14.59 1.77 -5.27
CA PRO A 175 -15.09 2.68 -6.30
C PRO A 175 -15.38 4.10 -5.81
N ALA A 176 -15.58 5.03 -6.75
CA ALA A 176 -15.96 6.42 -6.45
C ALA A 176 -17.35 6.55 -5.77
N ARG A 177 -18.20 5.53 -5.91
CA ARG A 177 -19.48 5.40 -5.21
C ARG A 177 -19.46 4.06 -4.49
N PRO A 178 -18.93 4.00 -3.26
CA PRO A 178 -18.87 2.77 -2.50
C PRO A 178 -20.29 2.24 -2.26
N GLY A 179 -20.44 0.94 -2.42
CA GLY A 179 -21.68 0.22 -2.14
C GLY A 179 -21.36 -1.08 -1.41
N PRO A 180 -22.34 -1.98 -1.25
CA PRO A 180 -22.14 -3.23 -0.53
C PRO A 180 -21.21 -4.22 -1.26
N ARG A 181 -20.97 -4.03 -2.56
CA ARG A 181 -20.26 -4.96 -3.47
C ARG A 181 -18.72 -4.89 -3.39
N GLY A 182 -18.18 -4.49 -2.24
CA GLY A 182 -16.74 -4.42 -1.98
C GLY A 182 -16.10 -3.07 -2.32
N VAL A 183 -14.95 -2.83 -1.69
CA VAL A 183 -14.12 -1.61 -1.83
C VAL A 183 -12.66 -2.02 -2.05
N ALA A 184 -11.82 -1.07 -2.43
CA ALA A 184 -10.37 -1.21 -2.51
C ALA A 184 -9.71 -0.15 -1.62
N THR A 185 -8.93 -0.58 -0.63
CA THR A 185 -8.27 0.28 0.36
C THR A 185 -6.76 -0.01 0.44
N PRO A 186 -6.00 0.13 -0.65
CA PRO A 186 -4.56 -0.13 -0.63
C PRO A 186 -3.85 0.82 0.34
N MET A 187 -2.94 0.28 1.15
CA MET A 187 -2.37 1.01 2.29
C MET A 187 -1.60 2.26 1.88
N ALA A 188 -0.79 2.16 0.83
CA ALA A 188 0.01 3.30 0.37
C ALA A 188 -0.86 4.51 -0.01
N TYR A 189 -2.07 4.26 -0.53
CA TYR A 189 -3.00 5.34 -0.88
C TYR A 189 -3.80 5.82 0.32
N HIS A 190 -3.99 4.98 1.33
CA HIS A 190 -4.49 5.44 2.62
C HIS A 190 -3.51 6.40 3.29
N HIS A 191 -2.22 6.09 3.34
CA HIS A 191 -1.20 7.02 3.86
C HIS A 191 -1.17 8.33 3.06
N LYS A 192 -1.31 8.26 1.73
CA LYS A 192 -1.45 9.45 0.87
C LYS A 192 -2.70 10.27 1.23
N ALA A 193 -3.84 9.62 1.50
CA ALA A 193 -5.06 10.32 1.90
C ALA A 193 -4.89 11.00 3.27
N LEU A 194 -4.21 10.36 4.22
CA LEU A 194 -3.82 10.97 5.49
C LEU A 194 -2.93 12.19 5.26
N LEU A 195 -1.89 12.08 4.43
CA LEU A 195 -1.02 13.21 4.08
C LEU A 195 -1.81 14.37 3.48
N ILE A 196 -2.73 14.08 2.56
CA ILE A 196 -3.58 15.10 1.94
C ILE A 196 -4.43 15.83 3.00
N ALA A 197 -5.01 15.10 3.94
CA ALA A 197 -5.81 15.68 5.02
C ALA A 197 -4.94 16.52 5.99
N SER A 198 -3.75 16.04 6.33
CA SER A 198 -2.78 16.76 7.15
C SER A 198 -2.31 18.05 6.50
N ILE A 199 -1.96 18.03 5.21
CA ILE A 199 -1.61 19.24 4.45
C ILE A 199 -2.80 20.20 4.43
N ALA A 200 -4.02 19.71 4.18
CA ALA A 200 -5.21 20.56 4.14
C ALA A 200 -5.45 21.30 5.46
N LEU A 201 -5.20 20.66 6.60
CA LEU A 201 -5.28 21.28 7.93
C LEU A 201 -4.29 22.43 8.11
N CYS A 202 -3.12 22.37 7.46
CA CYS A 202 -2.15 23.48 7.49
C CYS A 202 -2.67 24.74 6.77
N TYR A 203 -3.56 24.59 5.77
CA TYR A 203 -4.10 25.74 5.02
C TYR A 203 -5.47 26.20 5.51
N THR A 204 -6.29 25.28 6.05
CA THR A 204 -7.65 25.58 6.51
C THR A 204 -8.03 24.62 7.65
N PRO A 205 -7.62 24.93 8.89
CA PRO A 205 -7.95 24.11 10.05
C PRO A 205 -9.46 24.19 10.32
N THR A 206 -10.19 23.11 10.03
CA THR A 206 -11.63 23.02 10.30
C THR A 206 -11.93 21.77 11.11
N PRO A 207 -12.96 21.78 11.98
CA PRO A 207 -13.36 20.60 12.75
C PRO A 207 -13.62 19.38 11.87
N ALA A 208 -14.29 19.57 10.73
CA ALA A 208 -14.59 18.47 9.79
C ALA A 208 -13.32 17.79 9.26
N LEU A 209 -12.33 18.57 8.82
CA LEU A 209 -11.04 18.01 8.37
C LEU A 209 -10.28 17.37 9.53
N ALA A 210 -10.36 17.93 10.74
CA ALA A 210 -9.67 17.41 11.92
C ALA A 210 -10.24 16.03 12.32
N THR A 211 -11.56 15.90 12.43
CA THR A 211 -12.24 14.62 12.68
C THR A 211 -11.91 13.58 11.61
N LEU A 212 -11.94 13.97 10.34
CA LEU A 212 -11.58 13.07 9.23
C LEU A 212 -10.13 12.60 9.32
N THR A 213 -9.20 13.50 9.64
CA THR A 213 -7.77 13.18 9.79
C THR A 213 -7.54 12.23 10.95
N GLN A 214 -8.19 12.46 12.09
CA GLN A 214 -8.15 11.56 13.24
C GLN A 214 -8.70 10.18 12.90
N ARG A 215 -9.81 10.11 12.15
CA ARG A 215 -10.42 8.84 11.70
C ARG A 215 -9.50 8.09 10.74
N LEU A 216 -8.88 8.77 9.77
CA LEU A 216 -7.87 8.18 8.89
C LEU A 216 -6.68 7.63 9.69
N TYR A 217 -6.13 8.43 10.60
CA TYR A 217 -5.02 7.99 11.45
C TYR A 217 -5.37 6.76 12.30
N GLY A 218 -6.59 6.68 12.83
CA GLY A 218 -7.05 5.50 13.57
C GLY A 218 -6.98 4.20 12.78
N TRP A 219 -7.10 4.27 11.45
CA TRP A 219 -6.95 3.10 10.59
C TRP A 219 -5.48 2.73 10.33
N VAL A 220 -4.56 3.69 10.35
CA VAL A 220 -3.11 3.40 10.40
C VAL A 220 -2.79 2.60 11.67
N ALA A 221 -3.34 3.00 12.82
CA ALA A 221 -3.13 2.26 14.06
C ALA A 221 -3.70 0.82 14.02
N LEU A 222 -4.85 0.62 13.36
CA LEU A 222 -5.41 -0.72 13.11
C LEU A 222 -4.48 -1.59 12.27
N THR A 223 -3.74 -0.98 11.35
CA THR A 223 -2.92 -1.67 10.34
C THR A 223 -1.42 -1.64 10.64
N TRP A 224 -1.05 -1.15 11.83
CA TRP A 224 0.29 -1.19 12.37
C TRP A 224 0.53 -2.51 13.11
N ASP A 225 1.60 -3.19 12.75
CA ASP A 225 1.96 -4.46 13.37
C ASP A 225 2.46 -4.33 14.82
N GLY A 226 2.70 -3.11 15.30
CA GLY A 226 3.30 -2.83 16.61
C GLY A 226 4.83 -2.76 16.57
N GLY A 227 5.42 -2.89 15.38
CA GLY A 227 6.85 -2.80 15.12
C GLY A 227 7.14 -1.80 14.01
N GLU A 228 7.71 -2.26 12.91
CA GLU A 228 8.26 -1.39 11.86
C GLU A 228 7.35 -1.22 10.64
N TYR A 229 6.20 -1.87 10.62
CA TYR A 229 5.33 -1.91 9.44
C TYR A 229 3.91 -1.43 9.77
N ALA A 230 3.48 -0.36 9.11
CA ALA A 230 2.08 0.02 8.99
C ALA A 230 1.65 -0.25 7.54
N GLY A 231 1.05 -1.41 7.28
CA GLY A 231 0.61 -1.77 5.94
C GLY A 231 0.61 -3.24 5.59
N GLY A 232 0.72 -3.55 4.29
CA GLY A 232 0.75 -4.94 3.79
C GLY A 232 -0.30 -5.25 2.72
N LEU A 233 -1.30 -4.37 2.54
CA LEU A 233 -2.46 -4.65 1.69
C LEU A 233 -2.51 -3.80 0.41
N GLY A 234 -2.77 -4.48 -0.71
CA GLY A 234 -3.06 -3.87 -2.00
C GLY A 234 -1.83 -3.41 -2.78
N ARG A 235 -2.00 -2.40 -3.63
CA ARG A 235 -0.97 -1.87 -4.52
C ARG A 235 0.10 -1.05 -3.77
N SER A 236 1.36 -1.10 -4.21
CA SER A 236 2.49 -0.42 -3.57
C SER A 236 2.70 -0.77 -2.08
N THR A 237 2.48 -2.03 -1.71
CA THR A 237 2.64 -2.54 -0.34
C THR A 237 4.06 -2.31 0.21
N HIS A 238 4.18 -1.71 1.40
CA HIS A 238 5.46 -1.41 2.06
C HIS A 238 6.45 -0.62 1.19
N SER A 239 5.92 0.20 0.27
CA SER A 239 6.74 1.04 -0.58
C SER A 239 7.16 2.32 0.14
N LEU A 240 8.35 2.81 -0.20
CA LEU A 240 8.89 4.10 0.25
C LEU A 240 7.90 5.26 0.01
N PHE A 241 7.13 5.22 -1.09
CA PHE A 241 6.09 6.22 -1.36
C PHE A 241 5.04 6.30 -0.25
N GLY A 242 4.48 5.16 0.14
CA GLY A 242 3.47 5.08 1.19
C GLY A 242 4.04 5.43 2.56
N ASP A 243 5.26 4.98 2.86
CA ASP A 243 5.95 5.30 4.11
C ASP A 243 6.22 6.80 4.24
N ALA A 244 6.72 7.46 3.18
CA ALA A 244 6.97 8.90 3.18
C ALA A 244 5.70 9.70 3.42
N CYS A 245 4.55 9.25 2.89
CA CYS A 245 3.27 9.88 3.17
C CYS A 245 2.88 9.76 4.64
N LEU A 246 3.06 8.58 5.25
CA LEU A 246 2.80 8.38 6.67
C LEU A 246 3.73 9.24 7.53
N VAL A 247 5.04 9.13 7.30
CA VAL A 247 6.07 9.87 8.07
C VAL A 247 5.87 11.38 7.98
N GLY A 248 5.65 11.92 6.77
CA GLY A 248 5.33 13.34 6.60
C GLY A 248 4.02 13.75 7.28
N SER A 249 3.01 12.88 7.32
CA SER A 249 1.77 13.14 8.07
C SER A 249 2.03 13.21 9.57
N LEU A 250 2.81 12.28 10.12
CA LEU A 250 3.15 12.27 11.55
C LEU A 250 3.87 13.57 11.93
N ASP A 251 4.77 14.07 11.10
CA ASP A 251 5.45 15.35 11.34
C ASP A 251 4.46 16.52 11.38
N LEU A 252 3.65 16.67 10.34
CA LEU A 252 2.67 17.75 10.20
C LEU A 252 1.67 17.78 11.37
N LEU A 253 1.31 16.61 11.89
CA LEU A 253 0.39 16.44 13.01
C LEU A 253 1.07 16.58 14.39
N GLY A 254 2.38 16.84 14.44
CA GLY A 254 3.13 16.97 15.69
C GLY A 254 3.42 15.64 16.40
N LEU A 255 3.25 14.51 15.70
CA LEU A 255 3.42 13.15 16.21
C LEU A 255 4.84 12.59 16.02
N ALA A 256 5.74 13.35 15.40
CA ALA A 256 7.14 12.98 15.16
C ALA A 256 8.15 13.64 16.13
N GLY A 257 7.66 14.39 17.13
CA GLY A 257 8.51 15.09 18.11
C GLY A 257 9.11 14.14 19.15
N THR A 258 10.22 14.56 19.78
CA THR A 258 10.92 13.77 20.82
C THR A 258 10.02 13.41 22.01
N GLN A 259 9.04 14.26 22.34
CA GLN A 259 8.04 14.00 23.38
C GLN A 259 7.10 12.82 23.05
N GLN A 260 7.02 12.42 21.78
CA GLN A 260 6.16 11.33 21.32
C GLN A 260 6.91 9.99 21.23
N THR A 261 8.20 9.94 21.56
CA THR A 261 9.06 8.75 21.37
C THR A 261 8.45 7.48 21.98
N ASP A 262 7.93 7.58 23.20
CA ASP A 262 7.33 6.45 23.91
C ASP A 262 5.84 6.24 23.57
N ALA A 263 5.20 7.22 22.91
CA ALA A 263 3.84 7.09 22.44
C ALA A 263 3.76 6.19 21.19
N PRO A 264 2.61 5.54 20.94
CA PRO A 264 2.44 4.63 19.78
C PRO A 264 2.86 5.24 18.43
N ALA A 265 2.61 6.54 18.23
CA ALA A 265 3.00 7.24 17.01
C ALA A 265 4.52 7.35 16.86
N GLY A 266 5.24 7.69 17.94
CA GLY A 266 6.70 7.75 17.93
C GLY A 266 7.36 6.38 17.85
N GLN A 267 6.77 5.36 18.49
CA GLN A 267 7.22 3.97 18.34
C GLN A 267 7.08 3.47 16.89
N MET A 268 5.92 3.74 16.26
CA MET A 268 5.68 3.44 14.84
C MET A 268 6.70 4.16 13.96
N LEU A 269 6.88 5.47 14.16
CA LEU A 269 7.85 6.26 13.42
C LEU A 269 9.27 5.70 13.57
N GLY A 270 9.70 5.47 14.81
CA GLY A 270 11.01 4.90 15.12
C GLY A 270 11.21 3.54 14.45
N GLY A 271 10.17 2.71 14.40
CA GLY A 271 10.19 1.45 13.66
C GLY A 271 10.41 1.62 12.16
N VAL A 272 9.64 2.50 11.52
CA VAL A 272 9.80 2.80 10.08
C VAL A 272 11.21 3.33 9.79
N LEU A 273 11.72 4.24 10.61
CA LEU A 273 13.06 4.82 10.41
C LEU A 273 14.19 3.80 10.63
N ARG A 274 14.06 2.88 11.60
CA ARG A 274 15.00 1.76 11.76
C ARG A 274 15.03 0.87 10.53
N ARG A 275 13.86 0.58 9.96
CA ARG A 275 13.75 -0.18 8.71
C ARG A 275 14.38 0.57 7.54
N TRP A 276 14.15 1.88 7.41
CA TRP A 276 14.78 2.70 6.37
C TRP A 276 16.31 2.71 6.47
N GLU A 277 16.89 2.74 7.66
CA GLU A 277 18.34 2.59 7.83
C GLU A 277 18.84 1.25 7.26
N ARG A 278 18.06 0.17 7.46
CA ARG A 278 18.30 -1.14 6.82
C ARG A 278 17.83 -1.23 5.37
N GLN A 279 17.32 -0.17 4.76
CA GLN A 279 17.04 -0.07 3.32
C GLN A 279 17.99 0.91 2.62
N ARG A 280 18.89 1.56 3.37
CA ARG A 280 19.84 2.52 2.82
C ARG A 280 20.84 1.86 1.90
N ARG A 281 21.00 2.42 0.71
CA ARG A 281 21.95 1.99 -0.31
C ARG A 281 23.29 2.68 -0.11
N THR A 282 24.31 2.21 -0.82
CA THR A 282 25.66 2.81 -0.77
C THR A 282 25.72 4.20 -1.42
N ASP A 283 24.81 4.49 -2.36
CA ASP A 283 24.64 5.81 -2.99
C ASP A 283 23.83 6.80 -2.11
N GLY A 284 23.41 6.37 -0.91
CA GLY A 284 22.65 7.19 0.04
C GLY A 284 21.14 7.20 -0.20
N LEU A 285 20.65 6.73 -1.36
CA LEU A 285 19.23 6.53 -1.59
C LEU A 285 18.69 5.38 -0.74
N LEU A 286 17.37 5.29 -0.62
CA LEU A 286 16.68 4.15 -0.02
C LEU A 286 16.17 3.22 -1.11
N ASP A 287 16.34 1.92 -0.87
CA ASP A 287 15.59 0.90 -1.59
C ASP A 287 14.08 1.14 -1.44
N LEU A 288 13.30 0.84 -2.49
CA LEU A 288 11.87 1.17 -2.52
C LEU A 288 11.04 0.24 -1.66
N THR A 289 11.51 -0.99 -1.48
CA THR A 289 10.86 -2.01 -0.66
C THR A 289 11.89 -2.82 0.13
N PRO A 290 11.50 -3.49 1.22
CA PRO A 290 12.39 -4.42 1.93
C PRO A 290 12.97 -5.54 1.04
N ALA A 291 12.30 -5.92 -0.04
CA ALA A 291 12.74 -7.01 -0.92
C ALA A 291 13.91 -6.64 -1.84
N ASP A 292 14.12 -5.34 -2.09
CA ASP A 292 15.16 -4.87 -2.99
C ASP A 292 16.55 -5.31 -2.51
N ARG A 293 16.78 -5.37 -1.19
CA ARG A 293 18.07 -5.83 -0.64
C ARG A 293 18.41 -7.28 -0.94
N ALA A 294 17.41 -8.12 -1.14
CA ALA A 294 17.61 -9.52 -1.50
C ALA A 294 17.83 -9.72 -3.01
N SER A 295 17.65 -8.67 -3.82
CA SER A 295 17.74 -8.72 -5.28
C SER A 295 18.84 -7.78 -5.77
N VAL A 296 19.89 -8.29 -6.42
CA VAL A 296 20.88 -7.42 -7.07
C VAL A 296 20.21 -6.77 -8.28
N PRO A 297 20.00 -5.44 -8.33
CA PRO A 297 19.42 -4.79 -9.50
C PRO A 297 20.43 -4.91 -10.64
N THR A 298 20.06 -5.56 -11.74
CA THR A 298 20.82 -5.50 -13.00
C THR A 298 20.19 -4.45 -13.90
N PRO A 299 20.98 -3.71 -14.71
CA PRO A 299 20.43 -2.72 -15.64
C PRO A 299 19.30 -3.33 -16.48
N GLY A 300 18.11 -2.70 -16.44
CA GLY A 300 16.91 -3.16 -17.15
C GLY A 300 16.04 -4.20 -16.42
N ASN A 301 16.45 -4.74 -15.27
CA ASN A 301 15.61 -5.59 -14.42
C ASN A 301 15.26 -4.88 -13.11
N ARG A 302 13.95 -4.79 -12.85
CA ARG A 302 13.44 -4.21 -11.61
C ARG A 302 13.51 -5.24 -10.48
N PRO A 303 13.79 -4.80 -9.24
CA PRO A 303 13.70 -5.67 -8.07
C PRO A 303 12.31 -6.29 -7.87
N ALA A 304 12.28 -7.43 -7.19
CA ALA A 304 11.05 -8.12 -6.83
C ALA A 304 10.08 -7.22 -6.03
N GLY A 305 8.78 -7.31 -6.32
CA GLY A 305 7.75 -6.56 -5.59
C GLY A 305 7.46 -5.17 -6.13
N TRP A 306 8.20 -4.69 -7.13
CA TRP A 306 7.91 -3.42 -7.79
C TRP A 306 6.71 -3.55 -8.74
N ASP A 307 5.79 -2.59 -8.68
CA ASP A 307 4.81 -2.41 -9.74
C ASP A 307 5.43 -1.67 -10.95
N ASP A 308 4.83 -1.78 -12.13
CA ASP A 308 5.39 -1.31 -13.43
C ASP A 308 5.68 0.21 -13.54
N TYR A 309 5.28 1.01 -12.56
CA TYR A 309 5.43 2.46 -12.51
C TYR A 309 6.34 2.93 -11.37
N MET A 310 6.96 2.00 -10.64
CA MET A 310 7.89 2.32 -9.57
C MET A 310 9.28 2.57 -10.15
N HIS A 311 9.89 3.70 -9.74
CA HIS A 311 11.23 4.11 -10.15
C HIS A 311 12.01 4.55 -8.90
N LEU A 312 13.27 4.14 -8.78
CA LEU A 312 14.08 4.40 -7.59
C LEU A 312 14.20 5.90 -7.34
N SER A 313 14.57 6.63 -8.39
CA SER A 313 14.76 8.09 -8.37
C SER A 313 13.49 8.84 -7.96
N VAL A 314 12.34 8.46 -8.52
CA VAL A 314 11.07 9.14 -8.28
C VAL A 314 10.64 9.03 -6.82
N TYR A 315 10.68 7.83 -6.24
CA TYR A 315 10.19 7.62 -4.87
C TYR A 315 11.14 8.19 -3.82
N ASN A 316 12.45 8.16 -4.07
CA ASN A 316 13.41 8.83 -3.21
C ASN A 316 13.29 10.36 -3.26
N ALA A 317 13.16 10.94 -4.45
CA ALA A 317 12.92 12.37 -4.60
C ALA A 317 11.61 12.78 -3.91
N TRP A 318 10.54 12.00 -4.06
CA TRP A 318 9.27 12.22 -3.35
C TRP A 318 9.45 12.17 -1.83
N ALA A 319 10.13 11.15 -1.30
CA ALA A 319 10.38 11.04 0.13
C ALA A 319 11.17 12.24 0.65
N ALA A 320 12.25 12.62 -0.02
CA ALA A 320 13.06 13.79 0.32
C ALA A 320 12.21 15.07 0.35
N ALA A 321 11.38 15.29 -0.68
CA ALA A 321 10.55 16.48 -0.82
C ALA A 321 9.47 16.60 0.26
N ILE A 322 8.76 15.50 0.53
CA ILE A 322 7.69 15.48 1.54
C ILE A 322 8.26 15.67 2.95
N LEU A 323 9.35 14.98 3.28
CA LEU A 323 10.00 15.12 4.59
C LEU A 323 10.57 16.54 4.77
N ALA A 324 11.32 17.04 3.79
CA ALA A 324 11.89 18.39 3.85
C ALA A 324 10.80 19.46 4.00
N TRP A 325 9.70 19.35 3.23
CA TRP A 325 8.62 20.33 3.29
C TRP A 325 7.87 20.24 4.62
N ALA A 326 7.55 19.03 5.09
CA ALA A 326 6.84 18.84 6.35
C ALA A 326 7.64 19.41 7.54
N SER A 327 8.94 19.11 7.61
CA SER A 327 9.81 19.59 8.68
C SER A 327 10.04 21.11 8.60
N ASP A 328 10.23 21.67 7.40
CA ASP A 328 10.32 23.13 7.21
C ASP A 328 9.03 23.85 7.65
N ARG A 329 7.88 23.36 7.20
CA ARG A 329 6.55 23.88 7.54
C ARG A 329 6.33 23.85 9.05
N ARG A 330 6.64 22.72 9.69
CA ARG A 330 6.54 22.53 11.15
C ARG A 330 7.41 23.50 11.92
N ARG A 331 8.64 23.70 11.49
CA ARG A 331 9.58 24.65 12.12
C ARG A 331 9.10 26.09 12.01
N ARG A 332 8.54 26.48 10.85
CA ARG A 332 8.09 27.86 10.62
C ARG A 332 6.76 28.19 11.30
N GLU A 333 5.81 27.26 11.31
CA GLU A 333 4.42 27.56 11.65
C GLU A 333 3.82 26.66 12.74
N GLY A 334 4.56 25.67 13.24
CA GLY A 334 4.11 24.79 14.33
C GLY A 334 3.00 23.82 13.93
N THR A 335 2.27 23.32 14.94
CA THR A 335 1.05 22.51 14.75
C THR A 335 -0.14 23.44 14.66
N PRO A 336 -1.11 23.23 13.76
CA PRO A 336 -2.38 23.92 13.88
C PRO A 336 -3.06 23.59 15.22
N ASP A 337 -3.49 24.57 16.01
CA ASP A 337 -4.05 24.38 17.37
C ASP A 337 -5.14 23.31 17.45
N ILE A 338 -6.00 23.22 16.42
CA ILE A 338 -7.10 22.23 16.36
C ILE A 338 -6.60 20.78 16.40
N VAL A 339 -5.35 20.55 15.96
CA VAL A 339 -4.68 19.24 15.93
C VAL A 339 -4.20 18.85 17.33
N GLU A 340 -3.81 19.82 18.16
CA GLU A 340 -3.35 19.57 19.54
C GLU A 340 -4.47 19.04 20.43
N GLY A 341 -5.72 19.41 20.11
CA GLY A 341 -6.91 18.90 20.79
C GLY A 341 -7.40 17.52 20.30
N LEU A 342 -6.75 16.90 19.30
CA LEU A 342 -7.19 15.62 18.76
C LEU A 342 -6.71 14.44 19.63
N GLN A 343 -7.58 13.43 19.72
CA GLN A 343 -7.26 12.17 20.40
C GLN A 343 -6.72 11.16 19.40
N TRP A 344 -5.40 11.06 19.32
CA TRP A 344 -4.74 10.15 18.41
C TRP A 344 -4.92 8.70 18.88
N ALA A 345 -5.62 7.91 18.08
CA ALA A 345 -5.79 6.49 18.33
C ALA A 345 -4.44 5.77 18.20
N GLY A 346 -3.96 5.14 19.26
CA GLY A 346 -2.70 4.40 19.27
C GLY A 346 -2.64 3.50 20.50
N GLY A 347 -1.86 2.42 20.44
CA GLY A 347 -1.68 1.55 21.61
C GLY A 347 -2.94 0.79 22.01
N ARG A 348 -3.89 0.60 21.08
CA ARG A 348 -5.08 -0.22 21.31
C ARG A 348 -4.64 -1.65 21.63
N THR A 349 -4.99 -2.11 22.83
CA THR A 349 -4.64 -3.43 23.40
C THR A 349 -5.69 -4.49 23.10
N GLU A 350 -6.76 -4.12 22.39
CA GLU A 350 -7.80 -5.04 21.96
C GLU A 350 -7.16 -6.21 21.20
N ALA A 351 -7.50 -7.43 21.60
CA ALA A 351 -7.00 -8.63 20.96
C ALA A 351 -7.36 -8.66 19.47
N CYS A 352 -8.49 -8.05 19.06
CA CYS A 352 -8.93 -8.04 17.68
C CYS A 352 -9.59 -6.69 17.31
N GLN A 353 -9.20 -6.14 16.16
CA GLN A 353 -9.74 -4.91 15.59
C GLN A 353 -10.08 -5.11 14.12
N GLN A 354 -11.25 -4.65 13.69
CA GLN A 354 -11.73 -4.94 12.35
C GLN A 354 -12.32 -3.71 11.65
N ASP A 355 -12.03 -3.61 10.35
CA ASP A 355 -12.82 -2.85 9.40
C ASP A 355 -13.57 -3.83 8.49
N LEU A 356 -14.84 -4.08 8.83
CA LEU A 356 -15.71 -4.98 8.08
C LEU A 356 -15.94 -4.51 6.65
N GLN A 357 -15.94 -3.20 6.40
CA GLN A 357 -16.14 -2.66 5.06
C GLN A 357 -14.87 -2.81 4.22
N ALA A 358 -13.69 -2.54 4.77
CA ALA A 358 -12.44 -2.79 4.07
C ALA A 358 -12.12 -4.29 3.96
N GLY A 359 -12.68 -5.14 4.84
CA GLY A 359 -12.31 -6.55 4.90
C GLY A 359 -10.91 -6.74 5.49
N VAL A 360 -10.58 -5.97 6.52
CA VAL A 360 -9.26 -5.98 7.18
C VAL A 360 -9.46 -6.28 8.66
N LEU A 361 -8.66 -7.21 9.18
CA LEU A 361 -8.64 -7.60 10.58
C LEU A 361 -7.20 -7.53 11.09
N CYS A 362 -7.01 -6.92 12.25
CA CYS A 362 -5.81 -7.03 13.06
C CYS A 362 -6.12 -7.94 14.25
N ALA A 363 -5.38 -9.04 14.36
CA ALA A 363 -5.49 -10.00 15.45
C ALA A 363 -4.16 -10.05 16.21
N ARG A 364 -4.21 -9.89 17.53
CA ARG A 364 -3.08 -9.95 18.46
C ARG A 364 -3.27 -11.12 19.40
N ALA A 365 -2.33 -12.06 19.37
CA ALA A 365 -2.31 -13.23 20.25
C ALA A 365 -1.14 -13.08 21.22
N GLY A 366 -1.41 -12.61 22.43
CA GLY A 366 -0.37 -12.17 23.36
C GLY A 366 0.33 -10.86 22.92
N PRO A 367 1.43 -10.47 23.58
CA PRO A 367 2.13 -9.21 23.31
C PRO A 367 2.95 -9.23 22.01
N ASP A 368 3.42 -10.41 21.61
CA ASP A 368 4.47 -10.53 20.60
C ASP A 368 3.95 -10.86 19.20
N LEU A 369 2.78 -11.50 19.08
CA LEU A 369 2.23 -11.97 17.81
C LEU A 369 1.11 -11.06 17.30
N CYS A 370 1.30 -10.50 16.12
CA CYS A 370 0.31 -9.70 15.40
C CYS A 370 0.12 -10.26 13.98
N ALA A 371 -1.13 -10.51 13.61
CA ALA A 371 -1.53 -10.91 12.26
C ALA A 371 -2.51 -9.90 11.66
N LEU A 372 -2.18 -9.41 10.48
CA LEU A 372 -3.06 -8.61 9.64
C LEU A 372 -3.62 -9.50 8.52
N ILE A 373 -4.95 -9.63 8.49
CA ILE A 373 -5.67 -10.61 7.66
C ILE A 373 -6.64 -9.88 6.74
N SER A 374 -6.59 -10.22 5.45
CA SER A 374 -7.65 -9.85 4.51
C SER A 374 -8.78 -10.86 4.64
N THR A 375 -9.95 -10.40 5.09
CA THR A 375 -11.06 -11.29 5.45
C THR A 375 -11.92 -11.60 4.23
N ARG A 376 -12.82 -10.69 3.86
CA ARG A 376 -13.77 -10.84 2.75
C ARG A 376 -13.21 -10.56 1.36
N GLY A 377 -11.95 -10.09 1.30
CA GLY A 377 -11.33 -9.63 0.07
C GLY A 377 -11.85 -8.26 -0.39
N GLN A 378 -11.27 -7.79 -1.47
CA GLN A 378 -11.48 -6.45 -2.02
C GLN A 378 -11.61 -6.50 -3.54
N ALA A 379 -12.15 -5.43 -4.12
CA ALA A 379 -12.21 -5.29 -5.56
C ALA A 379 -10.82 -4.94 -6.11
N PRO A 380 -10.21 -5.77 -6.98
CA PRO A 380 -8.90 -5.47 -7.53
C PRO A 380 -8.95 -4.22 -8.42
N GLN A 381 -8.00 -3.30 -8.21
CA GLN A 381 -7.93 -2.06 -8.99
C GLN A 381 -7.46 -2.28 -10.44
N ALA A 382 -6.63 -3.30 -10.64
CA ALA A 382 -6.04 -3.67 -11.92
C ALA A 382 -6.58 -5.02 -12.42
N PHE A 383 -7.91 -5.17 -12.44
CA PHE A 383 -8.54 -6.40 -12.93
C PHE A 383 -8.32 -6.55 -14.44
N SER A 384 -7.47 -7.49 -14.81
CA SER A 384 -6.93 -7.66 -16.17
C SER A 384 -7.25 -9.05 -16.73
N ARG A 385 -6.80 -9.35 -17.95
CA ARG A 385 -7.05 -10.66 -18.60
C ARG A 385 -5.91 -11.65 -18.44
N ASP A 386 -4.75 -11.11 -18.14
CA ASP A 386 -3.44 -11.72 -18.23
C ASP A 386 -2.75 -11.70 -16.87
N VAL A 387 -3.12 -10.79 -15.96
CA VAL A 387 -2.49 -10.67 -14.64
C VAL A 387 -3.50 -10.90 -13.52
N ALA A 388 -3.18 -11.84 -12.63
CA ALA A 388 -3.90 -12.09 -11.40
C ALA A 388 -3.44 -11.14 -10.29
N GLU A 389 -4.39 -10.45 -9.67
CA GLU A 389 -4.16 -9.45 -8.63
C GLU A 389 -4.57 -10.03 -7.26
N LEU A 390 -3.67 -10.82 -6.66
CA LEU A 390 -3.95 -11.57 -5.43
C LEU A 390 -3.83 -10.73 -4.17
N ARG A 391 -3.27 -9.51 -4.25
CA ARG A 391 -3.14 -8.57 -3.11
C ARG A 391 -4.47 -8.13 -2.52
N TYR A 392 -5.57 -8.38 -3.24
CA TYR A 392 -6.93 -8.04 -2.85
C TYR A 392 -7.80 -9.27 -2.57
N ALA A 393 -7.25 -10.49 -2.60
CA ALA A 393 -8.00 -11.69 -2.24
C ALA A 393 -8.29 -11.73 -0.73
N GLY A 394 -9.50 -12.18 -0.36
CA GLY A 394 -9.84 -12.50 1.02
C GLY A 394 -9.27 -13.85 1.43
N GLY A 395 -9.38 -14.20 2.70
CA GLY A 395 -8.96 -15.50 3.20
C GLY A 395 -7.47 -15.67 3.38
N GLN A 396 -6.70 -14.59 3.52
CA GLN A 396 -5.23 -14.66 3.61
C GLN A 396 -4.66 -13.70 4.65
N PRO A 397 -3.62 -14.12 5.40
CA PRO A 397 -2.73 -13.17 6.06
C PRO A 397 -1.94 -12.40 4.99
N PHE A 398 -1.83 -11.08 5.15
CA PHE A 398 -0.97 -10.26 4.30
C PHE A 398 0.24 -9.70 5.05
N HIS A 399 0.23 -9.80 6.39
CA HIS A 399 1.37 -9.47 7.24
C HIS A 399 1.24 -10.22 8.55
N ILE A 400 2.31 -10.87 9.00
CA ILE A 400 2.39 -11.47 10.33
C ILE A 400 3.73 -11.13 10.95
N ARG A 401 3.71 -10.58 12.15
CA ARG A 401 4.89 -10.27 12.96
C ARG A 401 4.87 -11.08 14.24
N HIS A 402 6.00 -11.66 14.59
CA HIS A 402 6.28 -12.16 15.93
C HIS A 402 7.55 -11.50 16.45
N ARG A 403 7.45 -10.72 17.54
CA ARG A 403 8.56 -9.89 18.05
C ARG A 403 9.16 -9.01 16.94
N ASP A 404 10.43 -9.14 16.61
CA ASP A 404 11.13 -8.40 15.56
C ASP A 404 11.11 -9.09 14.18
N ARG A 405 10.49 -10.28 14.06
CA ARG A 405 10.51 -11.10 12.84
C ARG A 405 9.20 -10.99 12.07
N ILE A 406 9.29 -10.81 10.76
CA ILE A 406 8.17 -11.00 9.83
C ILE A 406 8.11 -12.46 9.39
N LEU A 407 6.92 -13.06 9.53
CA LEU A 407 6.70 -14.49 9.28
C LEU A 407 6.00 -14.75 7.94
N CYS A 408 5.23 -13.78 7.44
CA CYS A 408 4.50 -13.90 6.17
C CYS A 408 4.76 -12.69 5.28
N PRO A 409 5.27 -12.89 4.05
CA PRO A 409 5.35 -11.82 3.08
C PRO A 409 3.94 -11.51 2.53
N PRO A 410 3.71 -10.28 2.02
CA PRO A 410 2.44 -9.92 1.42
C PRO A 410 2.21 -10.68 0.11
N ALA A 411 0.94 -10.80 -0.28
CA ALA A 411 0.55 -11.40 -1.55
C ALA A 411 1.06 -10.60 -2.76
N VAL A 412 0.96 -11.20 -3.94
CA VAL A 412 1.60 -10.71 -5.17
C VAL A 412 0.62 -10.42 -6.30
N ARG A 413 1.07 -9.64 -7.27
CA ARG A 413 0.45 -9.51 -8.60
C ARG A 413 1.30 -10.31 -9.57
N VAL A 414 0.72 -11.26 -10.29
CA VAL A 414 1.46 -12.22 -11.13
C VAL A 414 0.76 -12.50 -12.44
N GLU A 415 1.54 -12.72 -13.50
CA GLU A 415 1.04 -13.18 -14.79
C GLU A 415 0.32 -14.52 -14.65
N ALA A 416 -0.82 -14.67 -15.31
CA ALA A 416 -1.67 -15.86 -15.28
C ALA A 416 -0.93 -17.10 -15.77
N GLU A 417 -0.10 -16.93 -16.80
CA GLU A 417 0.73 -18.00 -17.34
C GLU A 417 1.78 -18.46 -16.32
N ALA A 418 2.44 -17.52 -15.64
CA ALA A 418 3.36 -17.84 -14.55
C ALA A 418 2.65 -18.54 -13.39
N LEU A 419 1.43 -18.09 -13.04
CA LEU A 419 0.62 -18.69 -11.99
C LEU A 419 0.14 -20.11 -12.35
N LEU A 420 -0.18 -20.38 -13.61
CA LEU A 420 -0.49 -21.73 -14.10
C LEU A 420 0.72 -22.66 -14.06
N ARG A 421 1.90 -22.16 -14.44
CA ARG A 421 3.15 -22.93 -14.35
C ARG A 421 3.59 -23.18 -12.90
N HIS A 422 3.38 -22.20 -12.03
CA HIS A 422 3.80 -22.24 -10.64
C HIS A 422 2.66 -21.80 -9.70
N PRO A 423 1.67 -22.68 -9.42
CA PRO A 423 0.54 -22.36 -8.54
C PRO A 423 0.92 -21.93 -7.13
N ALA A 424 2.12 -22.31 -6.66
CA ALA A 424 2.68 -21.86 -5.39
C ALA A 424 2.85 -20.33 -5.30
N LEU A 425 2.89 -19.61 -6.43
CA LEU A 425 2.86 -18.15 -6.48
C LEU A 425 1.59 -17.55 -5.87
N ALA A 426 0.51 -18.33 -5.75
CA ALA A 426 -0.72 -17.86 -5.09
C ALA A 426 -0.56 -17.66 -3.58
N GLY A 427 0.51 -18.19 -2.98
CA GLY A 427 0.72 -18.15 -1.54
C GLY A 427 -0.48 -18.75 -0.81
N TRP A 428 -1.02 -17.98 0.14
CA TRP A 428 -2.11 -18.37 1.03
C TRP A 428 -3.49 -18.49 0.37
N VAL A 429 -3.65 -18.04 -0.88
CA VAL A 429 -4.94 -18.01 -1.58
C VAL A 429 -5.20 -19.37 -2.25
N PRO A 430 -6.27 -20.11 -1.88
CA PRO A 430 -6.61 -21.36 -2.57
C PRO A 430 -7.01 -21.10 -4.02
N LEU A 431 -6.31 -21.75 -4.95
CA LEU A 431 -6.36 -21.56 -6.40
C LEU A 431 -6.93 -22.78 -7.11
N PHE A 432 -7.86 -22.58 -8.03
CA PHE A 432 -8.57 -23.64 -8.72
C PHE A 432 -8.60 -23.41 -10.23
N ARG A 433 -8.65 -24.51 -10.98
CA ARG A 433 -9.06 -24.50 -12.39
C ARG A 433 -10.46 -25.10 -12.48
N ILE A 434 -11.40 -24.31 -13.00
CA ILE A 434 -12.78 -24.74 -13.27
C ILE A 434 -13.01 -24.49 -14.75
N GLY A 435 -13.08 -25.57 -15.54
CA GLY A 435 -13.03 -25.47 -17.00
C GLY A 435 -11.70 -24.87 -17.48
N ASP A 436 -11.77 -23.82 -18.31
CA ASP A 436 -10.62 -23.11 -18.87
C ASP A 436 -10.18 -21.87 -18.05
N GLN A 437 -10.75 -21.66 -16.86
CA GLN A 437 -10.57 -20.44 -16.08
C GLN A 437 -9.87 -20.67 -14.75
N LEU A 438 -9.09 -19.67 -14.32
CA LEU A 438 -8.51 -19.58 -12.99
C LEU A 438 -9.47 -18.93 -12.01
N TRP A 439 -9.70 -19.61 -10.89
CA TRP A 439 -10.57 -19.20 -9.80
C TRP A 439 -9.80 -19.21 -8.47
N ALA A 440 -10.23 -18.37 -7.53
CA ALA A 440 -9.70 -18.35 -6.18
C ALA A 440 -10.81 -18.29 -5.14
N LEU A 441 -10.66 -19.03 -4.04
CA LEU A 441 -11.52 -18.88 -2.86
C LEU A 441 -11.12 -17.58 -2.14
N ALA A 442 -11.81 -16.48 -2.44
CA ALA A 442 -11.35 -15.14 -2.07
C ALA A 442 -12.46 -14.15 -1.66
N ASP A 443 -13.72 -14.56 -1.69
CA ASP A 443 -14.88 -13.73 -1.32
C ASP A 443 -15.66 -14.41 -0.20
N PHE A 444 -15.60 -13.86 1.01
CA PHE A 444 -16.21 -14.40 2.23
C PHE A 444 -17.24 -13.42 2.78
N ARG A 445 -18.36 -13.92 3.31
CA ARG A 445 -19.44 -13.03 3.79
C ARG A 445 -19.44 -12.84 5.30
N SER A 446 -19.01 -13.86 6.03
CA SER A 446 -19.02 -13.86 7.49
C SER A 446 -17.61 -13.99 8.04
N VAL A 447 -17.36 -13.26 9.13
CA VAL A 447 -16.12 -13.31 9.90
C VAL A 447 -16.50 -13.46 11.35
N THR A 448 -16.02 -14.53 11.99
CA THR A 448 -16.16 -14.74 13.43
C THR A 448 -14.77 -14.78 14.04
N VAL A 449 -14.62 -14.13 15.19
CA VAL A 449 -13.36 -14.10 15.91
C VAL A 449 -13.60 -14.51 17.35
N ASP A 450 -12.94 -15.58 17.76
CA ASP A 450 -13.03 -16.10 19.12
C ASP A 450 -11.68 -15.92 19.82
N THR A 451 -11.71 -15.41 21.05
CA THR A 451 -10.55 -15.34 21.93
C THR A 451 -10.66 -16.46 22.97
N LEU A 452 -9.66 -17.34 23.01
CA LEU A 452 -9.59 -18.47 23.94
C LEU A 452 -8.32 -18.30 24.79
N GLY A 453 -8.46 -17.63 25.93
CA GLY A 453 -7.30 -17.12 26.67
C GLY A 453 -6.54 -16.09 25.82
N ALA A 454 -5.24 -16.30 25.62
CA ALA A 454 -4.41 -15.44 24.76
C ALA A 454 -4.35 -15.92 23.28
N ALA A 455 -4.99 -17.04 22.94
CA ALA A 455 -5.10 -17.52 21.57
C ALA A 455 -6.25 -16.86 20.83
N VAL A 456 -6.06 -16.62 19.53
CA VAL A 456 -7.08 -16.03 18.65
C VAL A 456 -7.43 -17.02 17.56
N ARG A 457 -8.73 -17.28 17.39
CA ARG A 457 -9.29 -18.05 16.28
C ARG A 457 -10.08 -17.13 15.37
N VAL A 458 -9.71 -17.05 14.10
CA VAL A 458 -10.42 -16.27 13.08
C VAL A 458 -11.06 -17.24 12.10
N ARG A 459 -12.39 -17.22 11.98
CA ARG A 459 -13.14 -18.05 11.04
C ARG A 459 -13.77 -17.18 9.96
N LEU A 460 -13.55 -17.56 8.71
CA LEU A 460 -14.09 -16.93 7.51
C LEU A 460 -15.03 -17.93 6.84
N GLU A 461 -16.31 -17.57 6.77
CA GLU A 461 -17.38 -18.47 6.31
C GLU A 461 -18.10 -17.91 5.08
N ASP A 462 -18.92 -18.77 4.47
CA ASP A 462 -19.62 -18.50 3.21
C ASP A 462 -18.67 -18.02 2.10
N GLY A 463 -17.50 -18.66 2.04
CA GLY A 463 -16.48 -18.40 1.03
C GLY A 463 -16.93 -18.91 -0.33
N HIS A 464 -16.79 -18.09 -1.36
CA HIS A 464 -17.04 -18.46 -2.74
C HIS A 464 -15.77 -18.33 -3.58
N ALA A 465 -15.59 -19.27 -4.50
CA ALA A 465 -14.60 -19.10 -5.55
C ALA A 465 -15.04 -17.99 -6.52
N VAL A 466 -14.11 -17.08 -6.86
CA VAL A 466 -14.30 -15.99 -7.83
C VAL A 466 -13.21 -16.03 -8.90
N PRO A 467 -13.47 -15.58 -10.13
CA PRO A 467 -12.46 -15.60 -11.17
C PRO A 467 -11.35 -14.59 -10.86
N LEU A 468 -10.11 -15.00 -11.12
CA LEU A 468 -8.93 -14.15 -10.96
C LEU A 468 -8.70 -13.20 -12.14
N LEU A 469 -9.23 -13.57 -13.31
CA LEU A 469 -9.02 -12.86 -14.56
C LEU A 469 -10.35 -12.40 -15.12
N ARG A 470 -10.32 -11.26 -15.81
CA ARG A 470 -11.45 -10.78 -16.60
C ARG A 470 -11.66 -11.72 -17.78
N ALA A 471 -12.92 -12.10 -18.01
CA ALA A 471 -13.27 -12.93 -19.15
C ALA A 471 -12.76 -12.34 -20.48
N ALA A 472 -12.22 -13.19 -21.35
CA ALA A 472 -11.82 -12.79 -22.69
C ALA A 472 -13.02 -12.22 -23.45
N THR A 473 -12.85 -11.05 -24.09
CA THR A 473 -13.89 -10.52 -24.97
C THR A 473 -13.87 -11.31 -26.27
N ARG A 474 -14.78 -12.29 -26.36
CA ARG A 474 -14.92 -13.19 -27.51
C ARG A 474 -15.43 -12.49 -28.78
N THR A 475 -15.99 -11.28 -28.69
CA THR A 475 -16.56 -10.55 -29.85
C THR A 475 -15.77 -9.28 -30.20
N LEU A 476 -15.66 -8.99 -31.51
CA LEU A 476 -14.99 -7.79 -32.06
C LEU A 476 -15.58 -6.49 -31.50
N TRP A 477 -16.89 -6.42 -31.34
CA TRP A 477 -17.59 -5.28 -30.72
C TRP A 477 -17.13 -5.00 -29.29
N ARG A 478 -16.98 -6.05 -28.46
CA ARG A 478 -16.51 -5.89 -27.07
C ARG A 478 -15.03 -5.51 -26.99
N ARG A 479 -14.21 -5.87 -27.99
CA ARG A 479 -12.84 -5.36 -28.12
C ARG A 479 -12.83 -3.87 -28.48
N GLY A 480 -13.70 -3.44 -29.40
CA GLY A 480 -13.93 -2.03 -29.72
C GLY A 480 -14.37 -1.21 -28.50
N LEU A 481 -15.34 -1.71 -27.72
CA LEU A 481 -15.78 -1.08 -26.48
C LEU A 481 -14.68 -1.00 -25.42
N ALA A 482 -13.81 -2.00 -25.30
CA ALA A 482 -12.68 -1.94 -24.36
C ALA A 482 -11.65 -0.89 -24.78
N ALA A 483 -11.39 -0.74 -26.09
CA ALA A 483 -10.52 0.32 -26.62
C ALA A 483 -11.12 1.72 -26.40
N LEU A 484 -12.44 1.87 -26.60
CA LEU A 484 -13.17 3.10 -26.31
C LEU A 484 -13.23 3.41 -24.81
N ASP A 485 -13.42 2.41 -23.95
CA ASP A 485 -13.37 2.55 -22.49
C ASP A 485 -12.01 3.10 -22.04
N TRP A 486 -10.93 2.55 -22.57
CA TRP A 486 -9.58 3.04 -22.26
C TRP A 486 -9.35 4.47 -22.77
N ARG A 487 -9.76 4.75 -24.02
CA ARG A 487 -9.48 6.05 -24.66
C ARG A 487 -10.35 7.18 -24.13
N TRP A 488 -11.63 6.93 -23.82
CA TRP A 488 -12.62 7.98 -23.50
C TRP A 488 -13.14 7.92 -22.07
N PHE A 489 -13.11 6.76 -21.44
CA PHE A 489 -13.63 6.55 -20.07
C PHE A 489 -12.53 6.14 -19.07
N GLY A 490 -11.26 6.14 -19.49
CA GLY A 490 -10.10 5.82 -18.66
C GLY A 490 -10.13 4.42 -18.05
N GLY A 491 -10.81 3.44 -18.67
CA GLY A 491 -10.90 2.06 -18.19
C GLY A 491 -11.95 1.84 -17.09
N THR A 492 -12.92 2.75 -16.94
CA THR A 492 -13.91 2.70 -15.85
C THR A 492 -14.86 1.51 -16.00
N ILE A 493 -15.22 1.14 -17.22
CA ILE A 493 -16.09 -0.02 -17.49
C ILE A 493 -15.36 -1.30 -17.08
N GLY A 494 -14.10 -1.46 -17.48
CA GLY A 494 -13.27 -2.60 -17.10
C GLY A 494 -13.08 -2.73 -15.58
N ARG A 495 -12.89 -1.62 -14.86
CA ARG A 495 -12.84 -1.62 -13.39
C ARG A 495 -14.19 -2.02 -12.76
N GLY A 496 -15.30 -1.63 -13.39
CA GLY A 496 -16.64 -2.02 -12.95
C GLY A 496 -16.91 -3.52 -13.03
N ASP A 497 -16.17 -4.27 -13.85
CA ASP A 497 -16.27 -5.74 -13.92
C ASP A 497 -15.67 -6.41 -12.67
N ALA A 498 -14.66 -5.79 -12.05
CA ALA A 498 -14.06 -6.27 -10.80
C ALA A 498 -15.09 -6.32 -9.64
N LEU A 499 -16.04 -5.39 -9.62
CA LEU A 499 -17.15 -5.32 -8.66
C LEU A 499 -18.28 -6.31 -8.97
N ARG A 500 -18.25 -6.94 -10.14
CA ARG A 500 -19.31 -7.81 -10.67
C ARG A 500 -18.79 -9.22 -10.96
N ARG A 501 -17.66 -9.60 -10.35
CA ARG A 501 -17.08 -10.93 -10.51
C ARG A 501 -18.13 -11.98 -10.10
N PRO A 502 -18.44 -12.96 -10.98
CA PRO A 502 -19.37 -14.02 -10.64
C PRO A 502 -18.81 -14.88 -9.52
N ARG A 503 -19.69 -15.35 -8.64
CA ARG A 503 -19.37 -16.36 -7.63
C ARG A 503 -19.66 -17.72 -8.21
N SER A 504 -18.73 -18.66 -8.03
CA SER A 504 -18.95 -20.04 -8.45
C SER A 504 -20.09 -20.66 -7.64
N SER A 505 -20.97 -21.39 -8.32
CA SER A 505 -21.96 -22.27 -7.71
C SER A 505 -21.44 -23.69 -7.49
N ALA A 506 -20.24 -23.99 -7.99
CA ALA A 506 -19.63 -25.32 -7.94
C ALA A 506 -18.61 -25.47 -6.81
N LEU A 507 -18.13 -24.36 -6.23
CA LEU A 507 -17.07 -24.41 -5.23
C LEU A 507 -17.25 -23.36 -4.14
N PHE A 508 -17.37 -23.85 -2.91
CA PHE A 508 -17.54 -23.06 -1.70
C PHE A 508 -16.52 -23.50 -0.66
N GLY A 509 -16.29 -22.68 0.34
CA GLY A 509 -15.43 -23.09 1.44
C GLY A 509 -15.43 -22.15 2.63
N ARG A 510 -14.69 -22.58 3.65
CA ARG A 510 -14.37 -21.81 4.84
C ARG A 510 -12.87 -21.88 5.09
N ILE A 511 -12.34 -20.82 5.66
CA ILE A 511 -10.95 -20.76 6.12
C ILE A 511 -10.95 -20.42 7.61
N THR A 512 -10.20 -21.17 8.40
CA THR A 512 -9.99 -20.86 9.81
C THR A 512 -8.50 -20.67 10.07
N PHE A 513 -8.15 -19.58 10.74
CA PHE A 513 -6.81 -19.31 11.25
C PHE A 513 -6.80 -19.45 12.76
N TRP A 514 -5.72 -20.02 13.29
CA TRP A 514 -5.42 -19.98 14.72
C TRP A 514 -4.04 -19.38 14.94
N LEU A 515 -3.99 -18.46 15.88
CA LEU A 515 -2.80 -17.76 16.35
C LEU A 515 -2.60 -18.16 17.81
N ASP A 516 -1.50 -18.85 18.08
CA ASP A 516 -1.15 -19.31 19.43
C ASP A 516 -0.16 -18.32 20.09
N PRO A 517 -0.40 -17.86 21.33
CA PRO A 517 0.52 -16.99 22.06
C PRO A 517 1.74 -17.74 22.65
N ALA A 518 1.67 -19.06 22.83
CA ALA A 518 2.71 -19.85 23.51
C ALA A 518 3.98 -20.06 22.66
N GLY A 519 3.92 -19.68 21.38
CA GLY A 519 5.01 -19.67 20.44
C GLY A 519 4.47 -19.27 19.06
N PRO A 520 5.29 -18.78 18.12
CA PRO A 520 4.84 -18.32 16.81
C PRO A 520 4.31 -19.51 16.00
N THR A 521 3.07 -19.90 16.24
CA THR A 521 2.39 -20.98 15.53
C THR A 521 1.19 -20.41 14.80
N LEU A 522 1.19 -20.60 13.49
CA LEU A 522 0.07 -20.30 12.62
C LEU A 522 -0.52 -21.61 12.11
N ARG A 523 -1.78 -21.85 12.43
CA ARG A 523 -2.55 -22.93 11.82
C ARG A 523 -3.57 -22.36 10.86
N GLN A 524 -3.66 -22.93 9.67
CA GLN A 524 -4.73 -22.67 8.70
C GLN A 524 -5.47 -23.97 8.43
N GLU A 525 -6.79 -23.94 8.49
CA GLU A 525 -7.65 -25.02 8.02
C GLU A 525 -8.51 -24.49 6.89
N VAL A 526 -8.53 -25.22 5.79
CA VAL A 526 -9.37 -24.93 4.64
C VAL A 526 -10.30 -26.11 4.45
N ALA A 527 -11.61 -25.85 4.55
CA ALA A 527 -12.63 -26.82 4.20
C ALA A 527 -13.38 -26.32 2.97
N LEU A 528 -13.48 -27.19 1.96
CA LEU A 528 -14.06 -26.95 0.66
C LEU A 528 -15.24 -27.89 0.46
N GLU A 529 -16.22 -27.41 -0.28
CA GLU A 529 -17.37 -28.18 -0.75
C GLU A 529 -17.43 -28.03 -2.27
N CYS A 530 -17.19 -29.13 -2.99
CA CYS A 530 -17.26 -29.17 -4.44
C CYS A 530 -18.61 -29.75 -4.88
N ARG A 531 -19.37 -28.98 -5.66
CA ARG A 531 -20.70 -29.35 -6.16
C ARG A 531 -20.72 -29.38 -7.68
N GLY A 532 -21.53 -30.28 -8.22
CA GLY A 532 -21.75 -30.40 -9.66
C GLY A 532 -20.77 -31.33 -10.37
N ALA A 533 -20.99 -31.53 -11.67
CA ALA A 533 -20.25 -32.48 -12.49
C ALA A 533 -19.04 -31.87 -13.22
N ALA A 534 -18.86 -30.55 -13.16
CA ALA A 534 -17.72 -29.90 -13.81
C ALA A 534 -16.42 -30.31 -13.09
N PRO A 535 -15.38 -30.73 -13.82
CA PRO A 535 -14.10 -31.06 -13.21
C PRO A 535 -13.49 -29.81 -12.58
N VAL A 536 -13.03 -29.95 -11.33
CA VAL A 536 -12.33 -28.91 -10.58
C VAL A 536 -10.95 -29.44 -10.24
N ASP A 537 -9.90 -28.72 -10.63
CA ASP A 537 -8.54 -29.01 -10.17
C ASP A 537 -8.16 -28.03 -9.07
N TYR A 538 -7.72 -28.54 -7.93
CA TYR A 538 -7.12 -27.74 -6.87
C TYR A 538 -5.63 -27.59 -7.16
N LEU A 539 -5.21 -26.39 -7.56
CA LEU A 539 -3.88 -26.14 -8.13
C LEU A 539 -2.78 -25.97 -7.08
N ASN A 540 -3.10 -25.52 -5.87
CA ASN A 540 -2.12 -25.31 -4.79
C ASN A 540 -2.61 -25.82 -3.41
N PRO A 541 -2.87 -27.13 -3.23
CA PRO A 541 -3.22 -27.66 -1.92
C PRO A 541 -2.16 -27.32 -0.86
N GLY A 542 -2.59 -26.77 0.28
CA GLY A 542 -1.67 -26.29 1.32
C GLY A 542 -0.82 -25.10 0.90
N GLY A 543 -1.28 -24.31 -0.07
CA GLY A 543 -0.63 -23.08 -0.53
C GLY A 543 -0.36 -22.12 0.63
N HIS A 544 0.87 -21.63 0.74
CA HIS A 544 1.25 -20.58 1.70
C HIS A 544 2.49 -19.83 1.22
N ALA A 545 2.77 -18.69 1.84
CA ALA A 545 3.95 -17.89 1.59
C ALA A 545 4.81 -17.77 2.86
N LEU A 546 6.14 -17.90 2.69
CA LEU A 546 7.13 -17.84 3.75
C LEU A 546 8.17 -16.75 3.46
N VAL A 547 8.68 -16.09 4.50
CA VAL A 547 9.84 -15.20 4.37
C VAL A 547 11.10 -16.05 4.23
N VAL A 548 11.99 -15.71 3.28
CA VAL A 548 13.16 -16.55 2.91
C VAL A 548 14.07 -16.84 4.11
N ASP A 549 14.35 -15.83 4.92
CA ASP A 549 15.30 -15.92 6.04
C ASP A 549 14.65 -16.30 7.37
N ASN A 550 13.33 -16.49 7.40
CA ASN A 550 12.57 -16.88 8.58
C ASN A 550 11.66 -18.07 8.22
N SER A 551 12.26 -19.21 7.90
CA SER A 551 11.50 -20.43 7.62
C SER A 551 11.04 -21.11 8.92
N PRO A 552 9.81 -21.66 8.96
CA PRO A 552 9.31 -22.36 10.13
C PRO A 552 10.09 -23.66 10.37
N THR A 553 10.40 -23.95 11.64
CA THR A 553 11.02 -25.21 12.08
C THR A 553 10.04 -26.37 12.04
N VAL A 554 8.75 -26.09 12.24
CA VAL A 554 7.66 -27.05 12.15
C VAL A 554 6.79 -26.70 10.95
N ARG A 555 6.63 -27.66 10.04
CA ARG A 555 5.70 -27.57 8.91
C ARG A 555 4.96 -28.89 8.77
N ARG A 556 3.68 -28.90 9.13
CA ARG A 556 2.82 -30.10 9.10
C ARG A 556 1.61 -29.87 8.21
N PHE A 557 1.33 -30.82 7.33
CA PHE A 557 0.14 -30.80 6.47
C PHE A 557 -0.68 -32.06 6.75
N GLN A 558 -1.95 -31.85 7.06
CA GLN A 558 -2.89 -32.92 7.35
C GLN A 558 -4.07 -32.80 6.40
N GLN A 559 -4.59 -33.94 5.94
CA GLN A 559 -5.82 -34.00 5.16
C GLN A 559 -6.88 -34.72 5.99
N GLN A 560 -8.12 -34.25 5.89
CA GLN A 560 -9.24 -34.94 6.51
C GLN A 560 -9.76 -36.02 5.56
N ASP A 561 -9.92 -37.23 6.08
CA ASP A 561 -10.65 -38.28 5.38
C ASP A 561 -12.15 -37.92 5.32
N PRO A 562 -12.77 -37.91 4.13
CA PRO A 562 -14.14 -37.44 3.96
C PRO A 562 -15.20 -38.39 4.55
N VAL A 563 -14.85 -39.65 4.82
CA VAL A 563 -15.78 -40.67 5.34
C VAL A 563 -15.70 -40.76 6.86
N THR A 564 -14.49 -40.83 7.40
CA THR A 564 -14.23 -41.03 8.83
C THR A 564 -14.06 -39.72 9.59
N GLY A 565 -13.79 -38.62 8.90
CA GLY A 565 -13.48 -37.33 9.49
C GLY A 565 -12.13 -37.26 10.20
N GLN A 566 -11.33 -38.34 10.15
CA GLN A 566 -10.02 -38.39 10.79
C GLN A 566 -8.99 -37.56 10.03
N TRP A 567 -8.10 -36.90 10.78
CA TRP A 567 -6.99 -36.14 10.22
C TRP A 567 -5.77 -37.05 10.07
N THR A 568 -5.33 -37.25 8.83
CA THR A 568 -4.11 -38.00 8.54
C THR A 568 -3.02 -37.03 8.11
N GLU A 569 -1.82 -37.20 8.68
CA GLU A 569 -0.65 -36.47 8.21
C GLU A 569 -0.30 -36.98 6.82
N VAL A 570 -0.28 -36.08 5.85
CA VAL A 570 0.22 -36.42 4.51
C VAL A 570 1.72 -36.20 4.60
N LEU A 571 2.45 -37.28 4.83
CA LEU A 571 3.90 -37.25 5.02
C LEU A 571 4.55 -36.43 3.91
N PHE A 572 5.19 -35.32 4.29
CA PHE A 572 6.26 -34.72 3.52
C PHE A 572 7.35 -35.79 3.42
N PRO A 573 7.65 -36.36 2.24
CA PRO A 573 8.75 -37.30 2.16
C PRO A 573 10.03 -36.56 2.57
N VAL A 574 10.69 -37.08 3.61
CA VAL A 574 11.95 -36.58 4.21
C VAL A 574 13.07 -36.41 3.16
N SER A 575 12.89 -36.94 1.95
CA SER A 575 13.78 -36.81 0.79
C SER A 575 13.03 -36.81 -0.57
N GLY A 576 11.84 -36.20 -0.69
CA GLY A 576 11.07 -36.19 -1.95
C GLY A 576 10.70 -34.81 -2.50
N ARG A 577 10.77 -34.67 -3.84
CA ARG A 577 10.51 -33.48 -4.68
C ARG A 577 9.05 -32.95 -4.69
N SER A 578 8.23 -33.14 -3.65
CA SER A 578 6.78 -32.91 -3.75
C SER A 578 6.31 -31.49 -3.42
N ILE A 579 7.05 -30.70 -2.63
CA ILE A 579 6.69 -29.29 -2.39
C ILE A 579 7.26 -28.44 -3.54
N VAL A 580 6.36 -27.81 -4.28
CA VAL A 580 6.76 -26.78 -5.24
C VAL A 580 7.08 -25.52 -4.45
N GLN A 581 8.35 -25.11 -4.48
CA GLN A 581 8.80 -23.83 -3.94
C GLN A 581 9.17 -22.91 -5.10
N VAL A 582 8.70 -21.67 -5.04
CA VAL A 582 8.97 -20.65 -6.06
C VAL A 582 9.26 -19.31 -5.38
N PRO A 583 10.29 -18.56 -5.82
CA PRO A 583 10.49 -17.20 -5.34
C PRO A 583 9.24 -16.34 -5.56
N LEU A 584 8.82 -15.60 -4.55
CA LEU A 584 7.70 -14.67 -4.66
C LEU A 584 8.20 -13.28 -5.04
N PRO A 585 7.63 -12.63 -6.07
CA PRO A 585 7.89 -11.24 -6.37
C PRO A 585 7.12 -10.32 -5.40
N SER A 586 7.30 -10.50 -4.08
CA SER A 586 6.67 -9.71 -3.01
C SER A 586 7.61 -8.62 -2.51
N THR A 587 7.06 -7.61 -1.82
CA THR A 587 7.82 -6.49 -1.27
C THR A 587 8.58 -6.81 0.02
N ILE A 588 8.41 -8.03 0.53
CA ILE A 588 9.28 -8.66 1.54
C ILE A 588 9.81 -9.95 0.89
N PRO A 589 11.11 -10.27 0.98
CA PRO A 589 11.67 -11.47 0.36
C PRO A 589 10.89 -12.73 0.75
N GLY A 590 10.28 -13.38 -0.23
CA GLY A 590 9.34 -14.46 0.02
C GLY A 590 9.53 -15.67 -0.88
N ARG A 591 9.00 -16.82 -0.44
CA ARG A 591 8.82 -18.03 -1.25
C ARG A 591 7.39 -18.54 -1.11
N GLY A 592 6.81 -18.85 -2.25
CA GLY A 592 5.51 -19.50 -2.36
C GLY A 592 5.72 -21.00 -2.26
N CYS A 593 4.88 -21.67 -1.50
CA CYS A 593 4.96 -23.10 -1.28
C CYS A 593 3.60 -23.75 -1.49
N ALA A 594 3.55 -24.88 -2.17
CA ALA A 594 2.33 -25.70 -2.29
C ALA A 594 2.66 -27.17 -2.54
N LEU A 595 1.67 -28.04 -2.30
CA LEU A 595 1.66 -29.39 -2.85
C LEU A 595 1.31 -29.36 -4.35
N PRO A 596 1.58 -30.45 -5.11
CA PRO A 596 1.25 -30.51 -6.52
C PRO A 596 -0.27 -30.39 -6.77
N PRO A 597 -0.67 -29.87 -7.95
CA PRO A 597 -2.08 -29.85 -8.35
C PRO A 597 -2.72 -31.22 -8.26
N LYS A 598 -4.00 -31.28 -7.87
CA LYS A 598 -4.78 -32.52 -7.85
C LYS A 598 -6.24 -32.29 -8.27
N PRO A 599 -6.90 -33.28 -8.87
CA PRO A 599 -8.33 -33.22 -9.08
C PRO A 599 -9.05 -33.17 -7.73
N LEU A 600 -10.10 -32.35 -7.67
CA LEU A 600 -10.99 -32.22 -6.52
C LEU A 600 -12.33 -32.89 -6.87
N PRO A 601 -12.61 -34.11 -6.37
CA PRO A 601 -13.87 -34.78 -6.67
C PRO A 601 -15.05 -34.04 -6.01
N PRO A 602 -16.29 -34.26 -6.50
CA PRO A 602 -17.49 -33.76 -5.83
C PRO A 602 -17.57 -34.25 -4.38
N GLY A 603 -18.03 -33.38 -3.49
CA GLY A 603 -18.15 -33.64 -2.06
C GLY A 603 -17.20 -32.78 -1.20
N PRO A 604 -17.09 -33.12 0.10
CA PRO A 604 -16.30 -32.37 1.05
C PRO A 604 -14.81 -32.68 0.90
N TYR A 605 -14.00 -31.65 1.11
CA TYR A 605 -12.55 -31.78 1.19
C TYR A 605 -12.03 -30.83 2.27
N ALA A 606 -11.20 -31.32 3.19
CA ALA A 606 -10.55 -30.44 4.15
C ALA A 606 -9.07 -30.76 4.30
N HIS A 607 -8.29 -29.71 4.52
CA HIS A 607 -6.89 -29.83 4.89
C HIS A 607 -6.50 -28.80 5.94
N ARG A 608 -5.40 -29.07 6.62
CA ARG A 608 -4.84 -28.26 7.68
C ARG A 608 -3.35 -28.11 7.49
N LEU A 609 -2.87 -26.89 7.53
CA LEU A 609 -1.47 -26.52 7.55
C LEU A 609 -1.13 -25.95 8.93
N THR A 610 -0.08 -26.46 9.56
CA THR A 610 0.47 -25.92 10.80
C THR A 610 1.92 -25.51 10.56
N LEU A 611 2.22 -24.24 10.80
CA LEU A 611 3.56 -23.67 10.74
C LEU A 611 3.97 -23.20 12.13
N GLY A 612 5.16 -23.58 12.59
CA GLY A 612 5.73 -23.15 13.87
C GLY A 612 7.18 -22.70 13.69
N TRP A 613 7.56 -21.58 14.28
CA TRP A 613 8.91 -20.99 14.11
C TRP A 613 9.87 -21.22 15.28
N GLY A 614 9.41 -21.85 16.37
CA GLY A 614 10.20 -21.94 17.61
C GLY A 614 10.39 -20.58 18.29
N ASP A 615 11.16 -20.56 19.38
CA ASP A 615 11.41 -19.34 20.16
C ASP A 615 12.43 -18.35 19.56
#